data_AF-A0A536JW00-F1
#
_entry.id   AF-A0A536JW00-F1
#
_cell.length_a   1.000
_cell.length_b   1.000
_cell.length_c   1.000
_cell.angle_alpha   90.00
_cell.angle_beta   90.00
_cell.angle_gamma   90.00
#
_symmetry.space_group_name_H-M   'P 1'
#
loop_
_entity.id
_entity.type
_entity.pdbx_description
1 polymer ?
#
loop_
_entity_poly.entity_id
_entity_poly.type
_entity_poly.pdbx_seq_one_letter_code
_entity_poly.pdbx_strand_id
1 'polypeptide(L)'
;MRSTGWLRMVTGVLRGTPIKQAAATLIFAVLLTSVLIWNRGSIGCLKLVIASSQEKSEMLAKLATSYKNSGPTVGSPLNPVCVTVDVKQVYSGDAEAALENNWTGQATIGPDGLATERPDVWAPASSAWVQLLLARAPGQKGLIPDDYYRKTLFSSPLVIAMPKPMAEALGYADPHGWQDLFALATKRFAPTEIRTWSIHQLRGRLRLRSNRVSCTTVERPATF
;
A
#
# COMPACT_ATOMS: atom_id res chain seq x y z
N MET A 1 -27.85 -48.31 -33.91
CA MET A 1 -28.32 -49.11 -32.76
C MET A 1 -27.15 -49.36 -31.80
N ARG A 2 -27.44 -49.41 -30.49
CA ARG A 2 -26.55 -49.67 -29.32
C ARG A 2 -25.88 -48.47 -28.62
N SER A 3 -26.74 -47.56 -28.16
CA SER A 3 -26.66 -47.01 -26.79
C SER A 3 -27.12 -48.10 -25.79
N THR A 4 -26.57 -48.12 -24.56
CA THR A 4 -27.03 -48.81 -23.29
C THR A 4 -26.00 -49.66 -22.52
N GLY A 5 -24.70 -49.31 -22.52
CA GLY A 5 -23.69 -50.04 -21.72
C GLY A 5 -23.44 -49.52 -20.29
N TRP A 6 -23.62 -48.22 -20.03
CA TRP A 6 -23.07 -47.58 -18.83
C TRP A 6 -24.00 -47.55 -17.61
N LEU A 7 -25.30 -47.77 -17.78
CA LEU A 7 -26.29 -47.73 -16.68
C LEU A 7 -26.32 -48.99 -15.80
N ARG A 8 -25.58 -50.06 -16.14
CA ARG A 8 -25.56 -51.32 -15.35
C ARG A 8 -24.41 -51.43 -14.35
N MET A 9 -23.41 -50.54 -14.38
CA MET A 9 -22.26 -50.65 -13.48
C MET A 9 -22.43 -49.90 -12.15
N VAL A 10 -23.34 -48.93 -12.07
CA VAL A 10 -23.54 -48.13 -10.83
C VAL A 10 -24.50 -48.81 -9.84
N THR A 11 -25.34 -49.74 -10.28
CA THR A 11 -26.37 -50.38 -9.42
C THR A 11 -25.92 -51.67 -8.72
N GLY A 12 -24.73 -52.19 -9.06
CA GLY A 12 -24.22 -53.46 -8.50
C GLY A 12 -23.52 -53.35 -7.14
N VAL A 13 -22.97 -52.18 -6.80
CA VAL A 13 -22.15 -52.00 -5.58
C VAL A 13 -22.99 -51.81 -4.31
N LEU A 14 -24.29 -51.54 -4.43
CA LEU A 14 -25.17 -51.26 -3.29
C LEU A 14 -26.00 -52.45 -2.79
N ARG A 15 -25.87 -53.64 -3.39
CA ARG A 15 -26.77 -54.79 -3.09
C ARG A 15 -26.27 -55.78 -2.03
N GLY A 16 -25.09 -55.59 -1.44
CA GLY A 16 -24.53 -56.56 -0.50
C GLY A 16 -23.73 -56.01 0.68
N THR A 17 -23.52 -54.70 0.78
CA THR A 17 -22.78 -54.13 1.90
C THR A 17 -23.72 -53.95 3.10
N PRO A 18 -23.43 -54.56 4.27
CA PRO A 18 -24.21 -54.28 5.47
C PRO A 18 -24.17 -52.79 5.76
N ILE A 19 -25.30 -52.21 6.18
CA ILE A 19 -25.53 -50.76 6.34
C ILE A 19 -24.37 -50.06 7.09
N LYS A 20 -23.75 -50.76 8.04
CA LYS A 20 -22.59 -50.28 8.81
C LYS A 20 -21.35 -49.97 7.94
N GLN A 21 -21.10 -50.74 6.88
CA GLN A 21 -19.95 -50.53 5.98
C GLN A 21 -20.20 -49.45 4.93
N ALA A 22 -21.45 -49.25 4.53
CA ALA A 22 -21.83 -48.11 3.69
C ALA A 22 -21.68 -46.77 4.46
N ALA A 23 -22.02 -46.75 5.76
CA ALA A 23 -21.82 -45.56 6.60
C ALA A 23 -20.33 -45.23 6.79
N ALA A 24 -19.49 -46.24 7.08
CA ALA A 24 -18.06 -46.04 7.28
C ALA A 24 -17.34 -45.51 6.01
N THR A 25 -17.72 -46.01 4.83
CA THR A 25 -17.14 -45.56 3.56
C THR A 25 -17.55 -44.14 3.19
N LEU A 26 -18.80 -43.74 3.45
CA LEU A 26 -19.24 -42.35 3.25
C LEU A 26 -18.54 -41.38 4.20
N ILE A 27 -18.41 -41.74 5.49
CA ILE A 27 -17.67 -40.91 6.46
C ILE A 27 -16.20 -40.77 6.02
N PHE A 28 -15.55 -41.86 5.63
CA PHE A 28 -14.16 -41.81 5.16
C PHE A 28 -14.00 -41.00 3.87
N ALA A 29 -14.95 -41.08 2.93
CA ALA A 29 -14.94 -40.27 1.71
C ALA A 29 -15.16 -38.77 2.01
N VAL A 30 -16.05 -38.42 2.94
CA VAL A 30 -16.26 -37.03 3.39
C VAL A 30 -15.04 -36.51 4.13
N LEU A 31 -14.42 -37.31 5.01
CA LEU A 31 -13.19 -36.95 5.71
C LEU A 31 -12.00 -36.79 4.75
N LEU A 32 -11.83 -37.70 3.79
CA LEU A 32 -10.79 -37.57 2.77
C LEU A 32 -11.00 -36.35 1.88
N THR A 33 -12.22 -36.10 1.42
CA THR A 33 -12.50 -34.92 0.58
C THR A 33 -12.34 -33.63 1.35
N SER A 34 -12.79 -33.56 2.61
CA SER A 34 -12.56 -32.38 3.46
C SER A 34 -11.09 -32.16 3.79
N VAL A 35 -10.32 -33.20 4.08
CA VAL A 35 -8.85 -33.11 4.26
C VAL A 35 -8.17 -32.68 2.97
N LEU A 36 -8.55 -33.20 1.80
CA LEU A 36 -7.99 -32.79 0.51
C LEU A 36 -8.36 -31.35 0.14
N ILE A 37 -9.57 -30.88 0.48
CA ILE A 37 -10.00 -29.49 0.31
C ILE A 37 -9.18 -28.58 1.23
N TRP A 38 -8.92 -28.98 2.48
CA TRP A 38 -8.06 -28.24 3.40
C TRP A 38 -6.59 -28.22 2.96
N ASN A 39 -6.03 -29.34 2.53
CA ASN A 39 -4.61 -29.42 2.14
C ASN A 39 -4.30 -28.78 0.78
N ARG A 40 -5.30 -28.54 -0.08
CA ARG A 40 -5.12 -27.75 -1.32
C ARG A 40 -4.78 -26.29 -1.07
N GLY A 41 -4.91 -25.79 0.17
CA GLY A 41 -4.47 -24.46 0.57
C GLY A 41 -2.95 -24.30 0.75
N SER A 42 -2.14 -25.33 0.46
CA SER A 42 -0.68 -25.31 0.68
C SER A 42 0.18 -25.11 -0.59
N ILE A 43 -0.43 -24.80 -1.74
CA ILE A 43 0.30 -24.22 -2.89
C ILE A 43 0.48 -22.73 -2.56
N GLY A 44 1.73 -22.27 -2.42
CA GLY A 44 2.03 -20.88 -2.04
C GLY A 44 1.32 -19.86 -2.93
N CYS A 45 0.81 -18.78 -2.34
CA CYS A 45 0.07 -17.75 -3.07
C CYS A 45 0.97 -16.99 -4.05
N LEU A 46 0.37 -16.56 -5.17
CA LEU A 46 1.02 -15.67 -6.14
C LEU A 46 1.33 -14.34 -5.46
N LYS A 47 2.62 -14.00 -5.39
CA LYS A 47 3.09 -12.74 -4.82
C LYS A 47 3.15 -11.68 -5.92
N LEU A 48 2.52 -10.54 -5.69
CA LEU A 48 2.63 -9.33 -6.51
C LEU A 48 3.45 -8.28 -5.76
N VAL A 49 4.40 -7.66 -6.45
CA VAL A 49 5.32 -6.67 -5.87
C VAL A 49 4.95 -5.28 -6.35
N ILE A 50 4.71 -4.37 -5.41
CA ILE A 50 4.41 -2.97 -5.71
C ILE A 50 5.56 -2.09 -5.23
N ALA A 51 6.26 -1.42 -6.14
CA ALA A 51 7.20 -0.35 -5.78
C ALA A 51 6.44 0.97 -5.59
N SER A 52 6.45 1.51 -4.38
CA SER A 52 5.71 2.72 -4.01
C SER A 52 6.62 3.79 -3.42
N SER A 53 6.28 5.06 -3.67
CA SER A 53 6.92 6.19 -3.00
C SER A 53 6.78 6.14 -1.47
N GLN A 54 7.70 6.83 -0.80
CA GLN A 54 7.83 6.92 0.66
C GLN A 54 6.54 7.39 1.35
N GLU A 55 5.83 8.32 0.71
CA GLU A 55 4.63 8.94 1.26
C GLU A 55 3.41 8.02 1.19
N LYS A 56 3.46 6.96 0.36
CA LYS A 56 2.34 6.05 0.10
C LYS A 56 2.56 4.64 0.63
N SER A 57 3.81 4.22 0.79
CA SER A 57 4.20 2.84 1.09
C SER A 57 3.46 2.28 2.31
N GLU A 58 3.43 3.01 3.42
CA GLU A 58 2.78 2.54 4.66
C GLU A 58 1.27 2.35 4.48
N MET A 59 0.60 3.30 3.82
CA MET A 59 -0.83 3.21 3.55
C MET A 59 -1.14 2.04 2.60
N LEU A 60 -0.36 1.87 1.54
CA LEU A 60 -0.52 0.74 0.61
C LEU A 60 -0.22 -0.59 1.30
N ALA A 61 0.74 -0.66 2.23
CA ALA A 61 1.01 -1.86 3.02
C ALA A 61 -0.18 -2.26 3.93
N LYS A 62 -0.87 -1.27 4.51
CA LYS A 62 -2.13 -1.51 5.26
C LYS A 62 -3.23 -2.03 4.35
N LEU A 63 -3.37 -1.46 3.15
CA LEU A 63 -4.32 -1.95 2.13
C LEU A 63 -3.98 -3.37 1.66
N ALA A 64 -2.70 -3.69 1.44
CA ALA A 64 -2.24 -5.03 1.10
C ALA A 64 -2.56 -6.06 2.19
N THR A 65 -2.44 -5.67 3.46
CA THR A 65 -2.84 -6.50 4.60
C THR A 65 -4.35 -6.74 4.63
N SER A 66 -5.15 -5.69 4.44
CA SER A 66 -6.60 -5.83 4.34
C SER A 66 -7.02 -6.68 3.15
N TYR A 67 -6.34 -6.52 2.01
CA TYR A 67 -6.55 -7.32 0.80
C TYR A 67 -6.28 -8.80 1.09
N LYS A 68 -5.12 -9.14 1.66
CA LYS A 68 -4.80 -10.52 2.07
C LYS A 68 -5.86 -11.11 3.01
N ASN A 69 -6.32 -10.35 4.01
CA ASN A 69 -7.29 -10.82 4.99
C ASN A 69 -8.68 -11.09 4.38
N SER A 70 -9.00 -10.49 3.23
CA SER A 70 -10.24 -10.77 2.50
C SER A 70 -10.25 -12.14 1.79
N GLY A 71 -9.12 -12.86 1.78
CA GLY A 71 -8.97 -14.15 1.10
C GLY A 71 -9.11 -14.04 -0.43
N PRO A 72 -8.37 -13.13 -1.10
CA PRO A 72 -8.59 -12.83 -2.50
C PRO A 72 -8.11 -13.99 -3.37
N THR A 73 -8.95 -14.38 -4.32
CA THR A 73 -8.62 -15.38 -5.33
C THR A 73 -8.88 -14.81 -6.72
N VAL A 74 -8.00 -15.15 -7.66
CA VAL A 74 -8.11 -14.79 -9.08
C VAL A 74 -8.09 -16.05 -9.94
N GLY A 75 -8.48 -15.92 -11.21
CA GLY A 75 -8.53 -17.03 -12.15
C GLY A 75 -9.89 -17.71 -12.22
N SER A 76 -9.92 -18.93 -12.75
CA SER A 76 -11.16 -19.68 -12.94
C SER A 76 -11.69 -20.23 -11.61
N PRO A 77 -13.01 -20.32 -11.41
CA PRO A 77 -13.59 -21.00 -10.24
C PRO A 77 -13.11 -22.45 -10.05
N LEU A 78 -12.67 -23.11 -11.13
CA LEU A 78 -12.16 -24.48 -11.09
C LEU A 78 -10.69 -24.57 -10.67
N ASN A 79 -9.93 -23.47 -10.74
CA ASN A 79 -8.54 -23.38 -10.32
C ASN A 79 -8.22 -21.97 -9.79
N PRO A 80 -8.76 -21.62 -8.60
CA PRO A 80 -8.53 -20.31 -8.00
C PRO A 80 -7.08 -20.20 -7.53
N VAL A 81 -6.43 -19.09 -7.85
CA VAL A 81 -5.09 -18.74 -7.40
C VAL A 81 -5.21 -17.70 -6.31
N CYS A 82 -4.67 -17.96 -5.12
CA CYS A 82 -4.59 -16.95 -4.07
C CYS A 82 -3.49 -15.93 -4.40
N VAL A 83 -3.75 -14.66 -4.04
CA VAL A 83 -2.85 -13.55 -4.34
C VAL A 83 -2.42 -12.85 -3.05
N THR A 84 -1.13 -12.56 -2.92
CA THR A 84 -0.56 -11.72 -1.87
C THR A 84 0.13 -10.52 -2.50
N VAL A 85 0.09 -9.38 -1.81
CA VAL A 85 0.72 -8.14 -2.27
C VAL A 85 1.83 -7.77 -1.31
N ASP A 86 3.03 -7.57 -1.83
CA ASP A 86 4.21 -7.10 -1.10
C ASP A 86 4.54 -5.68 -1.57
N VAL A 87 4.37 -4.72 -0.68
CA VAL A 87 4.64 -3.31 -0.98
C VAL A 87 6.07 -2.99 -0.58
N LYS A 88 6.87 -2.59 -1.57
CA LYS A 88 8.24 -2.13 -1.41
C LYS A 88 8.30 -0.62 -1.49
N GLN A 89 8.94 -0.02 -0.51
CA GLN A 89 9.15 1.41 -0.46
C GLN A 89 10.38 1.77 -1.30
N VAL A 90 10.20 2.60 -2.32
CA VAL A 90 11.28 3.02 -3.24
C VAL A 90 11.12 4.51 -3.53
N TYR A 91 12.21 5.27 -3.51
CA TYR A 91 12.16 6.66 -3.95
C TYR A 91 11.74 6.73 -5.43
N SER A 92 10.88 7.69 -5.79
CA SER A 92 10.32 7.71 -7.14
C SER A 92 11.35 8.00 -8.22
N GLY A 93 12.39 8.78 -7.92
CA GLY A 93 13.52 8.98 -8.82
C GLY A 93 14.36 7.73 -9.01
N ASP A 94 14.65 7.00 -7.93
CA ASP A 94 15.41 5.75 -8.02
C ASP A 94 14.64 4.69 -8.81
N ALA A 95 13.33 4.58 -8.59
CA ALA A 95 12.46 3.68 -9.35
C ALA A 95 12.37 4.08 -10.84
N GLU A 96 12.32 5.38 -11.15
CA GLU A 96 12.33 5.88 -12.53
C GLU A 96 13.63 5.52 -13.25
N ALA A 97 14.77 5.83 -12.63
CA ALA A 97 16.09 5.49 -13.17
C ALA A 97 16.30 3.96 -13.30
N ALA A 98 15.75 3.17 -12.38
CA ALA A 98 15.77 1.71 -12.47
C ALA A 98 14.93 1.22 -13.67
N LEU A 99 13.72 1.76 -13.86
CA LEU A 99 12.84 1.37 -14.98
C LEU A 99 13.40 1.76 -16.34
N GLU A 100 14.07 2.92 -16.45
CA GLU A 100 14.80 3.33 -17.65
C GLU A 100 15.77 2.22 -18.11
N ASN A 101 16.46 1.59 -17.15
CA ASN A 101 17.43 0.54 -17.36
C ASN A 101 16.85 -0.89 -17.22
N ASN A 102 15.57 -1.10 -17.53
CA ASN A 102 14.90 -2.41 -17.44
C ASN A 102 14.89 -3.05 -16.04
N TRP A 103 15.09 -2.26 -15.00
CA TRP A 103 15.28 -2.72 -13.62
C TRP A 103 16.55 -3.57 -13.44
N THR A 104 17.63 -3.20 -14.16
CA THR A 104 18.96 -3.85 -14.09
C THR A 104 20.00 -2.86 -13.55
N GLY A 105 20.90 -3.31 -12.66
CA GLY A 105 21.91 -2.45 -11.98
C GLY A 105 21.80 -2.39 -10.44
N GLN A 106 22.76 -1.73 -9.77
CA GLN A 106 23.11 -1.82 -8.33
C GLN A 106 21.92 -1.93 -7.33
N ALA A 107 21.90 -2.92 -6.45
CA ALA A 107 21.46 -4.28 -6.78
C ALA A 107 19.93 -4.33 -6.56
N THR A 108 19.17 -4.12 -7.65
CA THR A 108 17.70 -4.10 -7.80
C THR A 108 16.88 -3.21 -6.87
N ILE A 109 17.61 -2.39 -6.08
CA ILE A 109 17.41 -1.43 -4.97
C ILE A 109 17.63 -2.06 -3.57
N GLY A 110 18.87 -1.89 -3.04
CA GLY A 110 19.37 -2.18 -1.65
C GLY A 110 20.54 -1.24 -1.24
N PRO A 111 20.60 -0.40 -0.15
CA PRO A 111 20.43 -0.74 1.29
C PRO A 111 19.37 -0.02 2.19
N ASP A 112 18.67 1.07 1.82
CA ASP A 112 17.54 1.61 2.64
C ASP A 112 16.38 2.35 1.92
N GLY A 113 16.36 2.46 0.58
CA GLY A 113 15.19 2.88 -0.23
C GLY A 113 14.59 1.80 -1.17
N LEU A 114 14.26 0.60 -0.67
CA LEU A 114 14.46 -0.68 -1.39
C LEU A 114 13.24 -1.46 -1.91
N ALA A 115 13.30 -1.88 -3.17
CA ALA A 115 12.80 -3.18 -3.65
C ALA A 115 14.03 -3.94 -4.16
N THR A 116 14.17 -5.26 -4.01
CA THR A 116 15.33 -6.02 -4.54
C THR A 116 14.96 -6.93 -5.70
N GLU A 117 13.71 -6.80 -6.17
CA GLU A 117 13.14 -7.54 -7.28
C GLU A 117 12.37 -6.55 -8.15
N ARG A 118 12.26 -6.84 -9.45
CA ARG A 118 11.52 -5.98 -10.37
C ARG A 118 10.04 -5.95 -9.92
N PRO A 119 9.45 -4.76 -9.73
CA PRO A 119 8.06 -4.68 -9.32
C PRO A 119 7.12 -5.03 -10.48
N ASP A 120 5.97 -5.60 -10.14
CA ASP A 120 4.85 -5.79 -11.06
C ASP A 120 4.10 -4.47 -11.28
N VAL A 121 4.07 -3.62 -10.26
CA VAL A 121 3.38 -2.32 -10.29
C VAL A 121 4.28 -1.23 -9.70
N TRP A 122 4.32 -0.08 -10.36
CA TRP A 122 4.99 1.12 -9.85
C TRP A 122 3.98 2.23 -9.52
N ALA A 123 4.06 2.76 -8.31
CA ALA A 123 3.21 3.83 -7.78
C ALA A 123 4.05 5.07 -7.38
N PRO A 124 4.46 5.91 -8.34
CA PRO A 124 5.32 7.06 -8.09
C PRO A 124 4.65 8.16 -7.27
N ALA A 125 5.44 9.02 -6.62
CA ALA A 125 4.97 10.14 -5.82
C ALA A 125 4.08 11.11 -6.61
N SER A 126 4.30 11.22 -7.92
CA SER A 126 3.51 12.05 -8.83
C SER A 126 3.53 11.50 -10.26
N SER A 127 2.56 11.91 -11.07
CA SER A 127 2.52 11.62 -12.50
C SER A 127 3.67 12.26 -13.29
N ALA A 128 4.38 13.24 -12.71
CA ALA A 128 5.55 13.85 -13.33
C ALA A 128 6.70 12.84 -13.52
N TRP A 129 6.86 11.88 -12.60
CA TRP A 129 7.84 10.80 -12.76
C TRP A 129 7.54 9.89 -13.95
N VAL A 130 6.25 9.65 -14.23
CA VAL A 130 5.83 8.88 -15.42
C VAL A 130 6.17 9.64 -16.70
N GLN A 131 5.94 10.96 -16.73
CA GLN A 131 6.32 11.80 -17.87
C GLN A 131 7.84 11.84 -18.08
N LEU A 132 8.61 11.88 -16.99
CA LEU A 132 10.07 11.86 -17.04
C LEU A 132 10.58 10.54 -17.63
N LEU A 133 10.03 9.40 -17.20
CA LEU A 133 10.38 8.09 -17.75
C LEU A 133 10.06 8.00 -19.25
N LEU A 134 8.89 8.49 -19.68
CA LEU A 134 8.52 8.52 -21.10
C LEU A 134 9.48 9.38 -21.93
N ALA A 135 9.96 10.49 -21.37
CA ALA A 135 10.88 11.40 -22.05
C ALA A 135 12.32 10.83 -22.13
N ARG A 136 12.80 10.20 -21.07
CA ARG A 136 14.17 9.67 -20.97
C ARG A 136 14.34 8.31 -21.61
N ALA A 137 13.32 7.46 -21.51
CA ALA A 137 13.36 6.07 -21.97
C ALA A 137 12.19 5.78 -22.93
N PRO A 138 12.16 6.37 -24.15
CA PRO A 138 11.06 6.15 -25.09
C PRO A 138 10.90 4.68 -25.50
N GLY A 139 11.98 3.88 -25.45
CA GLY A 139 11.95 2.43 -25.64
C GLY A 139 11.19 1.67 -24.53
N GLN A 140 10.98 2.29 -23.38
CA GLN A 140 10.21 1.74 -22.25
C GLN A 140 8.73 2.13 -22.28
N LYS A 141 8.25 2.80 -23.34
CA LYS A 141 6.85 3.23 -23.44
C LYS A 141 5.86 2.08 -23.25
N GLY A 142 6.21 0.85 -23.63
CA GLY A 142 5.38 -0.33 -23.41
C GLY A 142 5.12 -0.69 -21.94
N LEU A 143 5.89 -0.13 -21.00
CA LEU A 143 5.67 -0.30 -19.55
C LEU A 143 4.55 0.62 -19.02
N ILE A 144 4.22 1.69 -19.74
CA ILE A 144 3.29 2.72 -19.29
C ILE A 144 2.04 2.67 -20.19
N PRO A 145 0.86 2.39 -19.63
CA PRO A 145 -0.38 2.46 -20.39
C PRO A 145 -0.61 3.86 -20.97
N ASP A 146 -1.11 3.96 -22.21
CA ASP A 146 -1.43 5.26 -22.82
C ASP A 146 -2.47 6.05 -22.01
N ASP A 147 -3.31 5.38 -21.21
CA ASP A 147 -4.34 5.98 -20.35
C ASP A 147 -3.89 6.19 -18.89
N TYR A 148 -2.57 6.17 -18.59
CA TYR A 148 -2.07 6.25 -17.21
C TYR A 148 -2.59 7.46 -16.43
N TYR A 149 -2.82 8.59 -17.09
CA TYR A 149 -3.34 9.83 -16.48
C TYR A 149 -4.77 9.68 -15.92
N ARG A 150 -5.52 8.65 -16.35
CA ARG A 150 -6.84 8.31 -15.81
C ARG A 150 -6.76 7.38 -14.59
N LYS A 151 -5.57 6.87 -14.25
CA LYS A 151 -5.33 5.89 -13.18
C LYS A 151 -4.77 6.53 -11.91
N THR A 152 -5.06 7.81 -11.67
CA THR A 152 -4.65 8.50 -10.44
C THR A 152 -5.30 7.87 -9.22
N LEU A 153 -4.48 7.30 -8.34
CA LEU A 153 -4.95 6.70 -7.09
C LEU A 153 -5.12 7.74 -5.97
N PHE A 154 -4.26 8.77 -5.95
CA PHE A 154 -4.20 9.77 -4.90
C PHE A 154 -3.85 11.14 -5.49
N SER A 155 -4.41 12.20 -4.90
CA SER A 155 -4.05 13.58 -5.20
C SER A 155 -3.82 14.30 -3.87
N SER A 156 -2.65 14.90 -3.71
CA SER A 156 -2.30 15.70 -2.53
C SER A 156 -1.91 17.12 -2.96
N PRO A 157 -2.32 18.15 -2.20
CA PRO A 157 -1.77 19.48 -2.38
C PRO A 157 -0.32 19.53 -1.91
N LEU A 158 0.50 20.34 -2.57
CA LEU A 158 1.79 20.74 -2.03
C LEU A 158 1.54 21.82 -0.97
N VAL A 159 2.04 21.59 0.24
CA VAL A 159 1.89 22.51 1.37
C VAL A 159 3.25 22.85 1.96
N ILE A 160 3.39 24.09 2.44
CA ILE A 160 4.54 24.50 3.23
C ILE A 160 4.11 24.40 4.69
N ALA A 161 4.54 23.31 5.34
CA ALA A 161 4.26 23.10 6.76
C ALA A 161 5.16 24.01 7.60
N MET A 162 4.56 24.65 8.60
CA MET A 162 5.24 25.55 9.52
C MET A 162 5.09 25.02 10.94
N PRO A 163 6.19 24.82 11.70
CA PRO A 163 6.08 24.49 13.13
C PRO A 163 5.22 25.53 13.85
N LYS A 164 4.31 25.06 14.70
CA LYS A 164 3.40 25.91 15.49
C LYS A 164 4.06 27.16 16.09
N PRO A 165 5.20 27.09 16.80
CA PRO A 165 5.82 28.29 17.37
C PRO A 165 6.24 29.33 16.32
N MET A 166 6.68 28.89 15.14
CA MET A 166 7.03 29.79 14.04
C MET A 166 5.78 30.41 13.42
N ALA A 167 4.71 29.63 13.27
CA ALA A 167 3.42 30.12 12.77
C ALA A 167 2.79 31.14 13.72
N GLU A 168 2.86 30.90 15.04
CA GLU A 168 2.41 31.85 16.05
C GLU A 168 3.20 33.16 16.01
N ALA A 169 4.53 33.09 15.83
CA ALA A 169 5.38 34.28 15.68
C ALA A 169 5.06 35.09 14.40
N LEU A 170 4.49 34.44 13.38
CA LEU A 170 4.11 35.05 12.11
C LEU A 170 2.63 35.43 12.02
N GLY A 171 1.84 35.14 13.06
CA GLY A 171 0.43 35.55 13.14
C GLY A 171 -0.60 34.49 12.77
N TYR A 172 -0.19 33.24 12.43
CA TYR A 172 -0.95 32.01 12.13
C TYR A 172 -2.06 32.10 11.05
N ALA A 173 -2.85 33.16 11.02
CA ALA A 173 -3.99 33.38 10.14
C ALA A 173 -3.72 34.35 8.99
N ASP A 174 -2.58 35.05 9.00
CA ASP A 174 -2.23 35.99 7.94
C ASP A 174 -1.74 35.23 6.68
N PRO A 175 -2.28 35.53 5.48
CA PRO A 175 -1.82 34.89 4.26
C PRO A 175 -0.39 35.31 3.95
N HIS A 176 0.52 34.34 3.92
CA HIS A 176 1.92 34.55 3.56
C HIS A 176 2.17 34.18 2.11
N GLY A 177 2.82 35.08 1.37
CA GLY A 177 3.20 34.86 -0.02
C GLY A 177 4.59 34.22 -0.16
N TRP A 178 4.96 33.91 -1.41
CA TRP A 178 6.30 33.40 -1.72
C TRP A 178 7.44 34.34 -1.29
N GLN A 179 7.21 35.65 -1.29
CA GLN A 179 8.20 36.64 -0.86
C GLN A 179 8.48 36.53 0.64
N ASP A 180 7.46 36.34 1.47
CA ASP A 180 7.60 36.18 2.92
C ASP A 180 8.37 34.90 3.25
N LEU A 181 8.04 33.81 2.56
CA LEU A 181 8.73 32.53 2.69
C LEU A 181 10.20 32.63 2.26
N PHE A 182 10.48 33.33 1.16
CA PHE A 182 11.85 33.56 0.71
C PHE A 182 12.63 34.41 1.71
N ALA A 183 12.02 35.46 2.26
CA ALA A 183 12.63 36.29 3.29
C ALA A 183 12.94 35.48 4.56
N LEU A 184 12.05 34.57 4.96
CA LEU A 184 12.28 33.65 6.09
C LEU A 184 13.44 32.68 5.81
N ALA A 185 13.52 32.12 4.62
CA ALA A 185 14.55 31.15 4.24
C ALA A 185 15.94 31.79 4.11
N THR A 186 16.02 33.07 3.76
CA THR A 186 17.28 33.79 3.51
C THR A 186 17.73 34.67 4.68
N LYS A 187 16.84 35.00 5.62
CA LYS A 187 17.24 35.65 6.87
C LYS A 187 18.20 34.75 7.64
N ARG A 188 19.43 35.24 7.81
CA ARG A 188 20.48 34.55 8.56
C ARG A 188 20.13 34.62 10.04
N PHE A 189 19.54 33.55 10.59
CA PHE A 189 19.37 33.42 12.03
C PHE A 189 20.76 33.35 12.68
N ALA A 190 21.10 34.38 13.47
CA ALA A 190 22.34 34.37 14.22
C ALA A 190 22.27 33.23 15.28
N PRO A 191 23.34 32.45 15.49
CA PRO A 191 23.35 31.30 16.43
C PRO A 191 23.00 31.65 17.89
N THR A 192 22.94 32.93 18.23
CA THR A 192 22.67 33.43 19.57
C THR A 192 21.20 33.38 19.98
N GLU A 193 20.24 33.19 19.06
CA GLU A 193 18.80 33.16 19.39
C GLU A 193 18.21 31.75 19.60
N ILE A 194 18.97 30.68 19.33
CA ILE A 194 18.44 29.30 19.46
C ILE A 194 18.45 28.82 20.93
N ARG A 195 19.14 29.53 21.85
CA ARG A 195 19.23 29.13 23.27
C ARG A 195 17.97 29.40 24.10
N THR A 196 16.96 30.12 23.61
CA THR A 196 15.75 30.46 24.38
C THR A 196 14.53 29.58 24.10
N TRP A 197 14.60 28.65 23.13
CA TRP A 197 13.53 27.66 22.90
C TRP A 197 13.49 26.51 23.93
N SER A 198 14.24 26.64 25.04
CA SER A 198 14.28 25.68 26.13
C SER A 198 13.16 25.96 27.16
N ILE A 199 11.99 25.34 26.96
CA ILE A 199 11.06 24.77 27.97
C ILE A 199 10.60 25.64 29.18
N HIS A 200 11.01 26.90 29.35
CA HIS A 200 10.78 27.69 30.56
C HIS A 200 9.90 28.95 30.40
N GLN A 201 8.87 28.91 29.54
CA GLN A 201 7.86 29.98 29.47
C GLN A 201 6.45 29.61 29.94
N LEU A 202 6.34 28.63 30.85
CA LEU A 202 5.15 28.44 31.69
C LEU A 202 5.30 29.15 33.04
N ARG A 203 5.46 30.49 33.06
CA ARG A 203 5.17 31.29 34.25
C ARG A 203 4.65 32.69 33.89
N GLY A 204 3.33 32.83 33.97
CA GLY A 204 2.69 34.02 34.54
C GLY A 204 2.22 35.11 33.57
N ARG A 205 0.94 35.09 33.22
CA ARG A 205 -0.06 36.08 33.65
C ARG A 205 -1.42 35.78 33.02
N LEU A 206 -2.33 35.22 33.84
CA LEU A 206 -3.76 35.35 33.61
C LEU A 206 -4.13 36.84 33.69
N ARG A 207 -4.64 37.41 32.60
CA ARG A 207 -5.66 38.45 32.67
C ARG A 207 -6.80 38.07 31.72
N LEU A 208 -7.94 37.84 32.35
CA LEU A 208 -9.23 37.56 31.73
C LEU A 208 -9.63 38.70 30.78
N ARG A 209 -10.02 38.37 29.54
CA ARG A 209 -11.13 39.02 28.86
C ARG A 209 -11.87 38.02 27.97
N SER A 210 -13.18 37.99 28.19
CA SER A 210 -14.21 37.21 27.52
C SER A 210 -14.34 37.59 26.05
N ASN A 211 -14.26 36.62 25.14
CA ASN A 211 -15.40 36.18 24.35
C ASN A 211 -15.05 34.91 23.56
N ARG A 212 -16.01 34.00 23.57
CA ARG A 212 -15.92 32.59 23.20
C ARG A 212 -16.13 32.45 21.69
N VAL A 213 -15.22 31.78 20.98
CA VAL A 213 -15.52 31.04 19.75
C VAL A 213 -14.77 29.71 19.80
N SER A 214 -15.51 28.61 19.72
CA SER A 214 -15.00 27.24 19.75
C SER A 214 -14.30 26.89 18.45
N CYS A 215 -13.05 26.42 18.54
CA CYS A 215 -12.42 25.60 17.52
C CYS A 215 -12.37 24.16 18.03
N THR A 216 -12.93 23.23 17.27
CA THR A 216 -12.88 21.79 17.54
C THR A 216 -11.45 21.29 17.40
N THR A 217 -10.85 20.88 18.53
CA THR A 217 -9.62 20.11 18.57
C THR A 217 -9.87 18.72 18.00
N VAL A 218 -9.16 18.32 16.94
CA VAL A 218 -9.02 16.89 16.60
C VAL A 218 -7.86 16.36 17.45
N GLU A 219 -8.16 16.01 18.69
CA GLU A 219 -7.26 15.21 19.53
C GLU A 219 -7.23 13.79 18.97
N ARG A 220 -6.09 13.38 18.39
CA ARG A 220 -5.77 11.96 18.28
C ARG A 220 -5.16 11.53 19.62
N PRO A 221 -5.75 10.56 20.35
CA PRO A 221 -5.07 9.97 21.49
C PRO A 221 -3.84 9.21 20.98
N ALA A 222 -2.68 9.56 21.53
CA ALA A 222 -1.47 8.77 21.39
C ALA A 222 -1.63 7.50 22.25
N THR A 223 -1.91 6.38 21.58
CA THR A 223 -1.66 5.04 22.10
C THR A 223 -0.87 4.27 21.05
N PHE A 224 0.41 4.03 21.36
CA PHE A 224 1.12 2.80 21.07
C PHE A 224 2.00 2.50 22.29
#